data_AF-A0AA51X7C9-F1
#
_entry.id   AF-A0AA51X7C9-F1
#
_cell.length_a   1.000
_cell.length_b   1.000
_cell.length_c   1.000
_cell.angle_alpha   90.00
_cell.angle_beta   90.00
_cell.angle_gamma   90.00
#
_symmetry.space_group_name_H-M   'P 1'
#
loop_
_entity.id
_entity.type
_entity.pdbx_description
1 polymer ?
#
loop_
_entity_poly.entity_id
_entity_poly.type
_entity_poly.pdbx_seq_one_letter_code
_entity_poly.pdbx_strand_id
1 'polypeptide(L)'
;MQTAEIFIPITMFIMMAAVLIVYFYFARKNKEGIQETIRRSIEHGQQLTPELLEKLSGAHSPKVKDLRRGVVLCALGIAGFFAGFVLKEPDASEVFMMLSLFPLFIGAGFLLVWKLDRYND
;
A
#
# COMPACT_ATOMS: atom_id res chain seq x y z
N MET A 1 9.22 -15.11 34.50
CA MET A 1 9.13 -15.27 33.03
C MET A 1 7.77 -14.83 32.45
N GLN A 2 6.72 -14.64 33.25
CA GLN A 2 5.36 -14.30 32.79
C GLN A 2 5.17 -12.86 32.24
N THR A 3 6.05 -11.92 32.56
CA THR A 3 5.93 -10.53 32.07
C THR A 3 6.28 -10.37 30.59
N ALA A 4 7.18 -11.21 30.06
CA ALA A 4 7.65 -11.11 28.67
C ALA A 4 6.55 -11.44 27.65
N GLU A 5 5.66 -12.39 27.98
CA GLU A 5 4.58 -12.84 27.09
C GLU A 5 3.57 -11.72 26.79
N ILE A 6 3.34 -10.81 27.74
CA ILE A 6 2.44 -9.66 27.56
C ILE A 6 3.03 -8.62 26.60
N PHE A 7 4.36 -8.47 26.57
CA PHE A 7 5.01 -7.50 25.70
C PHE A 7 5.02 -7.93 24.23
N ILE A 8 5.01 -9.24 23.93
CA ILE A 8 5.05 -9.76 22.55
C ILE A 8 3.94 -9.18 21.66
N PRO A 9 2.64 -9.28 22.00
CA PRO A 9 1.57 -8.71 21.17
C PRO A 9 1.63 -7.18 21.13
N ILE A 10 1.96 -6.52 22.25
CA ILE A 10 2.02 -5.06 22.33
C ILE A 10 3.09 -4.51 21.38
N THR A 11 4.29 -5.10 21.38
CA THR A 11 5.38 -4.68 20.48
C THR A 11 5.02 -4.92 19.02
N MET A 12 4.31 -6.01 18.70
CA MET A 12 3.83 -6.29 17.34
C MET A 12 2.86 -5.19 16.85
N PHE A 13 1.88 -4.81 17.68
CA PHE A 13 0.93 -3.75 17.32
C PHE A 13 1.59 -2.37 17.18
N ILE A 14 2.57 -2.05 18.04
CA ILE A 14 3.33 -0.79 17.94
C ILE A 14 4.13 -0.74 16.64
N MET A 15 4.82 -1.82 16.27
CA MET A 15 5.56 -1.89 15.00
C MET A 15 4.64 -1.75 13.78
N MET A 16 3.47 -2.41 13.81
CA MET A 16 2.46 -2.26 12.76
C MET A 16 1.98 -0.80 12.63
N ALA A 17 1.64 -0.17 13.76
CA ALA A 17 1.21 1.23 13.79
C ALA A 17 2.30 2.17 13.26
N ALA A 18 3.57 1.95 13.63
CA ALA A 18 4.70 2.73 13.15
C ALA A 18 4.86 2.64 11.63
N VAL A 19 4.81 1.43 11.07
CA VAL A 19 4.89 1.21 9.61
C VAL A 19 3.76 1.93 8.88
N LEU A 20 2.52 1.85 9.38
CA LEU A 20 1.37 2.54 8.80
C LEU A 20 1.53 4.06 8.86
N ILE A 21 1.96 4.61 10.00
CA ILE A 21 2.20 6.05 10.16
C ILE A 21 3.25 6.54 9.16
N VAL A 22 4.38 5.83 9.04
CA VAL A 22 5.43 6.16 8.07
C VAL A 22 4.89 6.09 6.65
N TYR A 23 4.14 5.04 6.30
CA TYR A 23 3.51 4.92 4.98
C TYR A 23 2.57 6.10 4.67
N PHE A 24 1.70 6.47 5.61
CA PHE A 24 0.79 7.61 5.44
C PHE A 24 1.54 8.94 5.33
N TYR A 25 2.61 9.12 6.11
CA TYR A 25 3.46 10.30 6.05
C TYR A 25 4.11 10.45 4.66
N PHE A 26 4.73 9.39 4.13
CA PHE A 26 5.31 9.39 2.78
C PHE A 26 4.25 9.58 1.69
N ALA A 27 3.07 8.96 1.83
CA ALA A 27 1.97 9.12 0.90
C ALA A 27 1.44 10.56 0.85
N ARG A 28 1.45 11.28 1.97
CA ARG A 28 1.05 12.69 2.06
C ARG A 28 2.11 13.60 1.43
N LYS A 29 3.39 13.41 1.75
CA LYS A 29 4.50 14.22 1.21
C LYS A 29 4.58 14.19 -0.32
N ASN A 30 4.29 13.03 -0.94
CA ASN A 30 4.25 12.91 -2.40
C ASN A 30 3.15 13.75 -3.06
N LYS A 31 2.02 14.01 -2.39
CA LYS A 31 0.94 14.84 -2.93
C LYS A 31 1.25 16.33 -2.81
N GLU A 32 1.88 16.72 -1.71
CA GLU A 32 2.24 18.11 -1.41
C GLU A 32 3.33 18.63 -2.36
N GLY A 33 4.37 17.84 -2.67
CA GLY A 33 5.45 18.24 -3.57
C GLY A 33 5.03 18.49 -5.03
N ILE A 34 4.00 17.78 -5.52
CA ILE A 34 3.46 17.99 -6.87
C ILE A 34 2.72 19.33 -6.95
N GLN A 35 1.94 19.66 -5.92
CA GLN A 35 1.20 20.94 -5.87
C GLN A 35 2.14 22.14 -5.73
N GLU A 36 3.24 21.99 -4.98
CA GLU A 36 4.22 23.06 -4.83
C GLU A 36 4.99 23.33 -6.13
N THR A 37 5.29 22.28 -6.90
CA THR A 37 5.93 22.42 -8.23
C THR A 37 5.00 23.12 -9.23
N ILE A 38 3.71 22.80 -9.21
CA ILE A 38 2.70 23.46 -10.05
C ILE A 38 2.58 24.95 -9.69
N ARG A 39 2.51 25.28 -8.39
CA ARG A 39 2.44 26.69 -7.93
C ARG A 39 3.66 27.50 -8.35
N ARG A 40 4.88 26.97 -8.15
CA ARG A 40 6.11 27.64 -8.57
C ARG A 40 6.18 27.83 -10.10
N SER A 41 5.68 26.88 -10.89
CA SER A 41 5.65 27.01 -12.36
C SER A 41 4.68 28.07 -12.88
N ILE A 42 3.58 28.33 -12.15
CA ILE A 42 2.60 29.39 -12.47
C ILE A 42 3.15 30.77 -12.10
N GLU A 43 3.84 30.90 -10.96
CA GLU A 43 4.42 32.16 -10.48
C GLU A 43 5.56 32.70 -11.37
N HIS A 44 6.26 31.83 -12.10
CA HIS A 44 7.36 32.22 -12.99
C HIS A 44 6.93 32.65 -14.41
N GLY A 45 5.62 32.78 -14.69
CA GLY A 45 5.12 33.34 -15.96
C GLY A 45 5.42 32.51 -17.21
N GLN A 46 5.84 31.25 -17.02
CA GLN A 46 6.10 30.32 -18.12
C GLN A 46 4.74 29.88 -18.66
N GLN A 47 4.47 30.16 -19.94
CA GLN A 47 3.27 29.64 -20.61
C GLN A 47 3.37 28.11 -20.55
N LEU A 48 2.61 27.51 -19.65
CA LEU A 48 2.54 26.06 -19.50
C LEU A 48 1.94 25.52 -20.78
N THR A 49 2.79 25.13 -21.74
CA THR A 49 2.32 24.41 -22.92
C THR A 49 1.63 23.12 -22.42
N PRO A 50 0.45 22.77 -22.96
CA PRO A 50 -0.36 21.65 -22.48
C PRO A 50 0.42 20.35 -22.28
N GLU A 51 1.44 20.10 -23.11
CA GLU A 51 2.31 18.92 -23.04
C GLU A 51 3.13 18.80 -21.74
N LEU A 52 3.57 19.91 -21.14
CA LEU A 52 4.32 19.88 -19.87
C LEU A 52 3.38 19.73 -18.67
N LEU A 53 2.17 20.28 -18.79
CA LEU A 53 1.11 20.05 -17.81
C LEU A 53 0.70 18.58 -17.79
N GLU A 54 0.62 17.92 -18.94
CA GLU A 54 0.29 16.50 -19.06
C GLU A 54 1.41 15.58 -18.53
N LYS A 55 2.68 15.97 -18.71
CA LYS A 55 3.84 15.25 -18.15
C LYS A 55 4.02 15.45 -16.64
N LEU A 56 3.70 16.64 -16.10
CA LEU A 56 3.73 16.95 -14.67
C LEU A 56 2.46 16.47 -13.94
N SER A 57 1.32 16.55 -14.60
CA SER A 57 0.10 15.78 -14.31
C SER A 57 0.25 14.35 -14.81
N GLY A 58 1.48 13.83 -14.90
CA GLY A 58 1.82 12.42 -14.80
C GLY A 58 1.29 11.88 -13.46
N ALA A 59 -0.02 11.97 -13.30
CA ALA A 59 -0.88 11.22 -12.45
C ALA A 59 -0.53 9.81 -12.82
N HIS A 60 0.45 9.26 -12.10
CA HIS A 60 0.76 7.86 -12.08
C HIS A 60 -0.59 7.17 -12.16
N SER A 61 -0.91 6.57 -13.31
CA SER A 61 -2.32 6.33 -13.62
C SER A 61 -2.87 5.54 -12.43
N PRO A 62 -3.99 5.98 -11.82
CA PRO A 62 -4.53 5.31 -10.64
C PRO A 62 -4.56 3.79 -10.86
N LYS A 63 -4.86 3.40 -12.11
CA LYS A 63 -4.75 2.07 -12.70
C LYS A 63 -3.43 1.34 -12.42
N VAL A 64 -2.26 1.89 -12.78
CA VAL A 64 -0.96 1.22 -12.56
C VAL A 64 -0.63 1.12 -11.07
N LYS A 65 -1.03 2.12 -10.29
CA LYS A 65 -0.82 2.15 -8.84
C LYS A 65 -1.68 1.11 -8.12
N ASP A 66 -2.94 0.96 -8.53
CA ASP A 66 -3.88 -0.01 -7.94
C ASP A 66 -3.54 -1.44 -8.38
N LEU A 67 -3.10 -1.65 -9.62
CA LEU A 67 -2.52 -2.92 -10.06
C LEU A 67 -1.32 -3.33 -9.19
N ARG A 68 -0.35 -2.43 -9.01
CA ARG A 68 0.85 -2.72 -8.21
C ARG A 68 0.49 -3.03 -6.75
N ARG A 69 -0.43 -2.25 -6.16
CA ARG A 69 -0.92 -2.48 -4.79
C ARG A 69 -1.64 -3.80 -4.66
N GLY A 70 -2.52 -4.13 -5.60
CA GLY A 70 -3.24 -5.39 -5.64
C GLY A 70 -2.31 -6.59 -5.70
N VAL A 71 -1.34 -6.58 -6.63
CA VAL A 71 -0.35 -7.66 -6.77
C VAL A 71 0.49 -7.83 -5.51
N VAL A 72 1.01 -6.75 -4.93
CA VAL A 72 1.85 -6.81 -3.72
C VAL A 72 1.07 -7.37 -2.53
N LEU A 73 -0.18 -6.93 -2.33
CA LEU A 73 -1.02 -7.40 -1.23
C LEU A 73 -1.44 -8.86 -1.41
N CYS A 74 -1.79 -9.28 -2.62
CA CYS A 74 -2.03 -10.70 -2.91
C CYS A 74 -0.79 -11.54 -2.63
N ALA A 75 0.40 -11.11 -3.07
CA ALA A 75 1.64 -11.83 -2.84
C ALA A 75 1.95 -11.97 -1.34
N LEU A 76 1.74 -10.91 -0.55
CA LEU A 76 1.88 -10.93 0.91
C LEU A 76 0.89 -11.90 1.57
N GLY A 77 -0.38 -11.88 1.16
CA GLY A 77 -1.39 -12.80 1.69
C GLY A 77 -1.12 -14.26 1.33
N ILE A 78 -0.70 -14.54 0.10
CA ILE A 78 -0.29 -15.88 -0.32
C ILE A 78 0.92 -16.34 0.50
N ALA A 79 1.97 -15.51 0.60
CA ALA A 79 3.18 -15.85 1.33
C ALA A 79 2.91 -16.13 2.81
N GLY A 80 2.11 -15.29 3.47
CA GLY A 80 1.76 -15.49 4.87
C GLY A 80 0.87 -16.72 5.10
N PHE A 81 -0.05 -17.02 4.18
CA PHE A 81 -0.87 -18.22 4.25
C PHE A 81 -0.01 -19.48 4.13
N PHE A 82 0.93 -19.52 3.18
CA PHE A 82 1.88 -20.62 3.05
C PHE A 82 2.87 -20.70 4.21
N ALA A 83 3.24 -19.58 4.81
CA ALA A 83 4.09 -19.57 6.01
C ALA A 83 3.41 -20.33 7.17
N GLY A 84 2.09 -20.27 7.28
CA GLY A 84 1.32 -21.09 8.23
C GLY A 84 1.63 -22.58 8.15
N PHE A 85 1.73 -23.15 6.94
CA PHE A 85 2.07 -24.57 6.75
C PHE A 85 3.52 -24.93 7.11
N VAL A 86 4.41 -23.95 7.12
CA VAL A 86 5.83 -24.15 7.47
C VAL A 86 6.04 -24.05 8.98
N LEU A 87 5.17 -23.31 9.68
CA LEU A 87 5.23 -23.18 11.13
C LEU A 87 4.87 -24.51 11.80
N LYS A 88 5.72 -24.92 12.75
CA LYS A 88 5.55 -26.15 13.55
C LYS A 88 4.67 -25.97 14.78
N GLU A 89 4.34 -24.73 15.10
CA GLU A 89 3.50 -24.36 16.25
C GLU A 89 2.04 -24.18 15.78
N PRO A 90 1.07 -24.99 16.25
CA PRO A 90 -0.31 -24.97 15.77
C PRO A 90 -0.99 -23.61 15.94
N ASP A 91 -0.87 -23.00 17.12
CA ASP A 91 -1.51 -21.71 17.41
C ASP A 91 -0.97 -20.59 16.51
N ALA A 92 0.34 -20.56 16.31
CA ALA A 92 0.97 -19.56 15.42
C ALA A 92 0.62 -19.81 13.94
N SER A 93 0.52 -21.08 13.55
CA SER A 93 0.16 -21.51 12.20
C SER A 93 -1.25 -21.04 11.81
N GLU A 94 -2.24 -21.30 12.67
CA GLU A 94 -3.63 -20.89 12.46
C GLU A 94 -3.76 -19.36 12.39
N VAL A 95 -3.13 -18.65 13.33
CA VAL A 95 -3.15 -17.18 13.36
C VAL A 95 -2.51 -16.58 12.10
N PHE A 96 -1.37 -17.11 11.64
CA PHE A 96 -0.74 -16.64 10.40
C PHE A 96 -1.62 -16.87 9.18
N MET A 97 -2.25 -18.05 9.06
CA MET A 97 -3.16 -18.33 7.95
C MET A 97 -4.35 -17.38 7.93
N MET A 98 -5.01 -17.18 9.09
CA MET A 98 -6.17 -16.29 9.20
C MET A 98 -5.80 -14.83 8.92
N LEU A 99 -4.70 -14.34 9.49
CA LEU A 99 -4.25 -12.95 9.29
C LEU A 99 -3.84 -12.67 7.85
N SER A 100 -3.33 -13.69 7.15
CA SER A 100 -2.86 -13.55 5.77
C SER A 100 -4.00 -13.49 4.74
N LEU A 101 -5.21 -13.95 5.10
CA LEU A 101 -6.39 -13.78 4.26
C LEU A 101 -6.75 -12.30 4.07
N PHE A 102 -6.52 -11.44 5.07
CA PHE A 102 -6.82 -10.00 4.95
C PHE A 102 -6.09 -9.33 3.78
N PRO A 103 -4.74 -9.31 3.72
CA PRO A 103 -4.04 -8.72 2.58
C PRO A 103 -4.35 -9.47 1.27
N LEU A 104 -4.64 -10.77 1.31
CA LEU A 104 -5.05 -11.51 0.10
C LEU A 104 -6.33 -10.95 -0.51
N PHE A 105 -7.38 -10.77 0.30
CA PHE A 105 -8.66 -10.24 -0.16
C PHE A 105 -8.60 -8.76 -0.49
N ILE A 106 -7.85 -7.96 0.27
CA ILE A 106 -7.63 -6.54 -0.06
C ILE A 106 -6.90 -6.42 -1.40
N GLY A 107 -5.88 -7.24 -1.62
CA GLY A 107 -5.17 -7.30 -2.89
C GLY A 107 -6.08 -7.69 -4.05
N ALA A 108 -6.93 -8.72 -3.85
CA ALA A 108 -7.92 -9.14 -4.83
C ALA A 108 -8.91 -8.01 -5.15
N GLY A 109 -9.35 -7.23 -4.15
CA GLY A 109 -10.18 -6.04 -4.35
C GLY A 109 -9.54 -4.99 -5.26
N PHE A 110 -8.26 -4.66 -5.03
CA PHE A 110 -7.53 -3.75 -5.91
C PHE A 110 -7.38 -4.30 -7.34
N LEU A 111 -7.16 -5.61 -7.50
CA LEU A 111 -7.12 -6.25 -8.82
C LEU A 111 -8.48 -6.24 -9.52
N LEU A 112 -9.58 -6.41 -8.77
CA LEU A 112 -10.93 -6.33 -9.30
C LEU A 112 -11.25 -4.91 -9.78
N VAL A 113 -10.97 -3.89 -8.97
CA VAL A 113 -11.14 -2.49 -9.36
C VAL A 113 -10.32 -2.18 -10.61
N TRP A 114 -9.05 -2.61 -10.65
CA TRP A 114 -8.21 -2.45 -11.84
C TRP A 114 -8.81 -3.12 -13.08
N LYS A 115 -9.38 -4.33 -12.94
CA LYS A 115 -10.00 -5.06 -14.04
C LYS A 115 -11.29 -4.39 -14.53
N LEU A 116 -12.10 -3.85 -13.62
CA LEU A 116 -13.33 -3.12 -13.95
C LEU A 116 -13.03 -1.80 -14.65
N ASP A 117 -12.06 -1.04 -14.15
CA ASP A 117 -11.60 0.21 -14.80
C ASP A 117 -11.07 -0.05 -16.20
N ARG A 118 -10.47 -1.23 -16.47
CA ARG A 118 -10.01 -1.63 -17.80
C ARG A 118 -11.15 -1.99 -18.75
N TYR A 119 -12.31 -2.39 -18.25
CA TYR A 119 -13.48 -2.71 -19.09
C TYR A 119 -14.24 -1.44 -19.52
N ASN A 120 -14.03 -0.34 -18.81
CA ASN A 120 -14.74 0.92 -19.01
C ASN A 120 -13.97 1.92 -19.91
N ASP A 121 -12.85 1.47 -20.51
CA ASP A 121 -12.13 2.10 -21.62
C ASP A 121 -12.37 1.32 -22.92
#